data_AF-A0A7V4PR28-F1
#
_entry.id   AF-A0A7V4PR28-F1
#
_cell.length_a   1.000
_cell.length_b   1.000
_cell.length_c   1.000
_cell.angle_alpha   90.00
_cell.angle_beta   90.00
_cell.angle_gamma   90.00
#
_symmetry.space_group_name_H-M   'P 1'
#
loop_
_entity.id
_entity.type
_entity.pdbx_description
1 polymer ?
#
loop_
_entity_poly.entity_id
_entity_poly.type
_entity_poly.pdbx_seq_one_letter_code
_entity_poly.pdbx_strand_id
1 'polypeptide(L)'
;LAFTVPDWWPSFLPGGIPVLTILMGASMFLQQWMTPSAGDPNQRRMMLMMTLVFTVMFVTFPAGLTIYWFVNNILSIAQQYVINKLAK
;
A
#
# COMPACT_ATOMS: atom_id res chain seq x y z
N LEU A 1 -3.63 26.59 4.23
CA LEU A 1 -4.25 26.64 2.89
C LEU A 1 -5.02 25.33 2.70
N ALA A 2 -6.34 25.34 2.94
CA ALA A 2 -7.17 24.16 2.72
C ALA A 2 -7.43 24.02 1.22
N PHE A 3 -6.94 22.94 0.62
CA PHE A 3 -7.21 22.64 -0.78
C PHE A 3 -8.63 22.07 -0.89
N THR A 4 -9.51 22.81 -1.54
CA THR A 4 -10.88 22.41 -1.85
C THR A 4 -10.91 21.81 -3.27
N VAL A 5 -11.44 20.59 -3.36
CA VAL A 5 -11.52 19.79 -4.60
C VAL A 5 -12.56 20.41 -5.58
N PRO A 6 -12.35 20.38 -6.92
CA PRO A 6 -13.32 20.90 -7.90
C PRO A 6 -14.67 20.16 -7.90
N ASP A 7 -15.79 20.87 -8.04
CA ASP A 7 -17.15 20.35 -7.75
C ASP A 7 -17.70 19.31 -8.75
N TRP A 8 -17.11 19.22 -9.93
CA TRP A 8 -17.46 18.27 -10.99
C TRP A 8 -16.49 17.07 -11.09
N TRP A 9 -15.53 16.99 -10.16
CA TRP A 9 -14.74 15.79 -9.89
C TRP A 9 -15.48 14.91 -8.86
N PRO A 10 -15.37 13.55 -8.87
CA PRO A 10 -16.04 12.75 -7.86
C PRO A 10 -15.51 13.13 -6.47
N SER A 11 -16.33 13.83 -5.68
CA SER A 11 -15.92 14.47 -4.42
C SER A 11 -15.47 13.46 -3.34
N PHE A 12 -15.60 12.16 -3.62
CA PHE A 12 -15.10 11.03 -2.83
C PHE A 12 -13.66 10.62 -3.15
N LEU A 13 -13.04 11.15 -4.21
CA LEU A 13 -11.60 11.01 -4.47
C LEU A 13 -10.97 12.39 -4.25
N PRO A 14 -9.92 12.59 -3.46
CA PRO A 14 -9.31 13.91 -3.32
C PRO A 14 -8.34 14.15 -4.49
N GLY A 15 -8.64 15.08 -5.40
CA GLY A 15 -7.67 15.69 -6.33
C GLY A 15 -6.67 14.76 -7.04
N GLY A 16 -7.13 14.01 -8.05
CA GLY A 16 -6.28 13.04 -8.76
C GLY A 16 -6.07 11.76 -7.94
N ILE A 17 -5.78 10.63 -8.59
CA ILE A 17 -5.33 9.47 -7.82
C ILE A 17 -3.97 9.87 -7.23
N PRO A 18 -3.81 9.93 -5.89
CA PRO A 18 -2.53 10.30 -5.32
C PRO A 18 -1.52 9.25 -5.77
N VAL A 19 -0.54 9.66 -6.58
CA VAL A 19 0.52 8.76 -7.08
C VAL A 19 1.16 8.02 -5.91
N LEU A 20 1.26 8.68 -4.76
CA LEU A 20 1.73 8.12 -3.50
C LEU A 20 0.90 6.92 -3.02
N THR A 21 -0.43 6.94 -3.13
CA THR A 21 -1.28 5.82 -2.72
C THR A 21 -1.15 4.64 -3.68
N ILE A 22 -0.97 4.89 -4.98
CA ILE A 22 -0.65 3.83 -5.96
C ILE A 22 0.71 3.21 -5.61
N LEU A 23 1.72 4.03 -5.34
CA LEU A 23 3.05 3.57 -4.95
C LEU A 23 3.03 2.77 -3.64
N MET A 24 2.21 3.20 -2.68
CA MET A 24 1.96 2.49 -1.43
C MET A 24 1.29 1.14 -1.67
N GLY A 25 0.28 1.07 -2.54
CA GLY A 25 -0.34 -0.20 -2.92
C GLY A 25 0.64 -1.16 -3.59
N ALA A 26 1.48 -0.64 -4.48
CA ALA A 26 2.54 -1.41 -5.11
C ALA A 26 3.57 -1.93 -4.09
N SER A 27 3.97 -1.10 -3.11
CA SER A 27 4.91 -1.52 -2.07
C SER A 27 4.31 -2.59 -1.15
N MET A 28 3.05 -2.44 -0.74
CA MET A 28 2.37 -3.44 0.07
C MET A 28 2.22 -4.78 -0.66
N PHE A 29 1.89 -4.74 -1.95
CA PHE A 29 1.84 -5.95 -2.77
C PHE A 29 3.20 -6.65 -2.84
N LEU A 30 4.28 -5.88 -3.06
CA LEU A 30 5.65 -6.40 -3.06
C LEU A 30 6.03 -7.00 -1.72
N GLN A 31 5.69 -6.33 -0.61
CA GLN A 31 5.94 -6.84 0.73
C GLN A 31 5.28 -8.20 0.95
N GLN A 32 4.00 -8.31 0.57
CA GLN A 32 3.24 -9.53 0.75
C GLN A 32 3.73 -10.69 -0.14
N TRP A 33 4.31 -10.37 -1.29
CA TRP A 33 4.95 -11.35 -2.16
C TRP A 33 6.25 -11.91 -1.58
N MET A 34 7.03 -11.09 -0.87
CA MET A 34 8.26 -11.55 -0.21
C MET A 34 8.00 -12.29 1.11
N THR A 35 6.84 -12.10 1.73
CA THR A 35 6.48 -12.82 2.95
C THR A 35 6.00 -14.23 2.61
N PRO A 36 6.65 -15.29 3.11
CA PRO A 36 6.18 -16.65 2.91
C PRO A 36 4.82 -16.82 3.62
N SER A 37 3.74 -16.86 2.84
CA SER A 37 2.40 -17.14 3.34
C SER A 37 2.25 -18.63 3.60
N ALA A 38 2.25 -19.02 4.88
CA ALA A 38 2.16 -20.39 5.38
C ALA A 38 0.73 -20.97 5.37
N GLY A 39 0.00 -20.80 4.26
CA GLY A 39 -1.41 -21.19 4.17
C GLY A 39 -1.80 -21.73 2.80
N ASP A 40 -2.95 -22.40 2.74
CA ASP A 40 -3.54 -22.93 1.52
C ASP A 40 -3.63 -21.85 0.41
N PRO A 41 -3.62 -22.23 -0.88
CA PRO A 41 -3.66 -21.27 -2.01
C PRO A 41 -4.83 -20.27 -1.94
N ASN A 42 -5.95 -20.67 -1.33
CA ASN A 42 -7.11 -19.82 -1.11
C ASN A 42 -6.87 -18.73 -0.04
N GLN A 43 -6.11 -19.04 1.02
CA GLN A 43 -5.74 -18.06 2.05
C GLN A 43 -4.79 -17.00 1.49
N ARG A 44 -3.84 -17.40 0.62
CA ARG A 44 -2.95 -16.46 -0.07
C ARG A 44 -3.72 -15.46 -0.93
N ARG A 45 -4.70 -15.95 -1.71
CA ARG A 45 -5.55 -15.08 -2.54
C ARG A 45 -6.35 -14.09 -1.69
N MET A 46 -6.88 -14.53 -0.55
CA MET A 46 -7.60 -13.65 0.38
C MET A 46 -6.69 -12.54 0.92
N MET A 47 -5.45 -12.87 1.33
CA MET A 47 -4.49 -11.87 1.82
C MET A 47 -4.11 -10.83 0.76
N LEU A 48 -3.91 -11.27 -0.48
CA LEU A 48 -3.64 -10.37 -1.61
C LEU A 48 -4.82 -9.46 -1.92
N MET A 49 -6.05 -10.00 -1.90
CA MET A 49 -7.27 -9.20 -2.06
C MET A 49 -7.42 -8.16 -0.95
N MET A 50 -7.12 -8.54 0.31
CA MET A 50 -7.20 -7.63 1.45
C MET A 50 -6.27 -6.42 1.30
N THR A 51 -5.03 -6.64 0.84
CA THR A 51 -4.08 -5.55 0.58
C THR A 51 -4.55 -4.61 -0.52
N LEU A 52 -5.20 -5.14 -1.54
CA LEU A 52 -5.74 -4.35 -2.65
C LEU A 52 -6.92 -3.48 -2.19
N VAL A 53 -7.80 -4.01 -1.32
CA VAL A 53 -8.88 -3.26 -0.68
C VAL A 53 -8.33 -2.15 0.22
N PHE A 54 -7.32 -2.44 1.06
CA PHE A 54 -6.70 -1.41 1.89
C PHE A 54 -6.03 -0.30 1.06
N THR A 55 -5.41 -0.65 -0.06
CA THR A 55 -4.82 0.32 -0.98
C THR A 55 -5.86 1.31 -1.51
N VAL A 56 -7.02 0.81 -1.94
CA VAL A 56 -8.11 1.65 -2.45
C VAL A 56 -8.72 2.51 -1.33
N MET A 57 -8.86 1.95 -0.13
CA MET A 57 -9.31 2.70 1.06
C MET A 57 -8.34 3.85 1.42
N PHE A 58 -7.03 3.66 1.24
CA PHE A 58 -6.02 4.69 1.52
C PHE A 58 -6.03 5.87 0.52
N VAL A 59 -6.80 5.80 -0.57
CA VAL A 59 -6.88 6.89 -1.57
C VAL A 59 -7.53 8.15 -0.98
N THR A 60 -8.36 7.99 0.05
CA THR A 60 -9.03 9.10 0.75
C THR A 60 -8.26 9.62 1.97
N PHE A 61 -7.09 9.04 2.30
CA PHE A 61 -6.32 9.42 3.49
C PHE A 61 -5.35 10.59 3.23
N PRO A 62 -5.06 11.43 4.24
CA PRO A 62 -4.10 12.54 4.11
C PRO A 62 -2.71 12.07 3.67
N ALA A 63 -2.10 12.79 2.73
CA ALA A 63 -0.79 12.44 2.16
C ALA A 63 0.35 12.30 3.19
N GLY A 64 0.30 13.05 4.30
CA GLY A 64 1.29 12.96 5.38
C GLY A 64 1.29 11.62 6.10
N LEU A 65 0.12 11.01 6.31
CA LEU A 65 0.03 9.68 6.90
C LEU A 65 0.46 8.62 5.87
N THR A 66 0.01 8.76 4.63
CA THR A 66 0.31 7.82 3.54
C THR A 66 1.81 7.77 3.25
N ILE A 67 2.53 8.89 3.29
CA ILE A 67 3.99 8.90 3.05
C ILE A 67 4.76 8.30 4.23
N TYR A 68 4.32 8.53 5.46
CA TYR A 68 4.90 7.88 6.64
C TYR A 68 4.79 6.36 6.54
N TRP A 69 3.60 5.85 6.19
CA TRP A 69 3.37 4.43 5.96
C TRP A 69 4.22 3.89 4.80
N PHE A 70 4.27 4.62 3.68
CA PHE A 70 5.05 4.22 2.51
C PHE A 70 6.55 4.06 2.83
N VAL A 71 7.15 5.06 3.51
CA VAL A 71 8.56 5.00 3.89
C VAL A 71 8.82 3.85 4.86
N ASN A 72 7.94 3.65 5.86
CA ASN A 72 8.05 2.53 6.79
C ASN A 72 7.97 1.17 6.05
N ASN A 73 7.04 1.05 5.10
CA ASN A 73 6.85 -0.15 4.29
C ASN A 73 8.09 -0.49 3.45
N ILE A 74 8.71 0.53 2.82
CA ILE A 74 9.97 0.36 2.07
C ILE A 74 11.10 -0.13 2.99
N LEU A 75 11.22 0.45 4.19
CA LEU A 75 12.25 0.00 5.15
C LEU A 75 12.03 -1.45 5.59
N SER A 76 10.78 -1.84 5.88
CA SER A 76 10.45 -3.23 6.19
C SER A 76 10.76 -4.18 5.02
N ILE A 77 10.49 -3.76 3.79
CA ILE A 77 10.83 -4.51 2.58
C ILE A 77 12.34 -4.71 2.47
N ALA A 78 13.13 -3.64 2.67
CA ALA A 78 14.58 -3.70 2.65
C ALA A 78 15.13 -4.63 3.73
N GLN A 79 14.59 -4.56 4.95
CA GLN A 79 14.94 -5.47 6.04
C GLN A 79 14.60 -6.92 5.69
N GLN A 80 13.39 -7.19 5.21
CA GLN A 80 12.94 -8.52 4.83
C GLN A 80 13.81 -9.10 3.70
N TYR A 81 14.22 -8.28 2.74
CA TYR A 81 15.11 -8.67 1.66
C TYR A 81 16.49 -9.13 2.19
N VAL A 82 17.08 -8.37 3.12
CA VAL A 82 18.35 -8.74 3.76
C VAL A 82 18.21 -10.04 4.54
N ILE A 83 17.14 -10.20 5.33
CA ILE A 83 16.87 -11.42 6.11
C ILE A 83 16.71 -12.63 5.17
N ASN A 84 15.93 -12.50 4.11
CA ASN A 84 15.72 -13.58 3.14
C ASN A 84 17.03 -13.98 2.42
N LYS A 85 17.97 -13.05 2.25
CA LYS A 85 19.30 -13.32 1.69
C LYS A 85 20.23 -14.01 2.68
N LEU A 86 20.13 -13.68 3.97
CA LEU A 86 20.92 -14.30 5.05
C LEU A 86 20.39 -15.66 5.48
N ALA A 87 19.08 -15.89 5.37
CA ALA A 87 18.42 -17.16 5.71
C ALA A 87 18.51 -18.20 4.57
N LYS A 88 19.00 -17.79 3.40
CA LYS A 88 19.45 -18.68 2.31
C LYS A 88 20.90 -19.08 2.53
#